data_AF-L1P3Y3-F1
#
_entry.id   AF-L1P3Y3-F1
#
_cell.length_a   1.000
_cell.length_b   1.000
_cell.length_c   1.000
_cell.angle_alpha   90.00
_cell.angle_beta   90.00
_cell.angle_gamma   90.00
#
_symmetry.space_group_name_H-M   'P 1'
#
loop_
_entity.id
_entity.type
_entity.pdbx_description
1 polymer ?
#
loop_
_entity_poly.entity_id
_entity_poly.type
_entity_poly.pdbx_seq_one_letter_code
_entity_poly.pdbx_strand_id
1 'polypeptide(L)'
;MAISDNRTIKYLKSFYLRDYLTIFIGLVAYALGVTGFLVPSKIVTGGLAGVCLMINYKLGIKLALSYWIINIILLLIGLKAVSRQFTYRTLVSISILSAFLWVGQLYLTPYFAEHPPLSGDFLNVIMGGLLCGTGLGLVYSANGSTGGTDIIGFVVTKYYSISIARILLVVDVCIVISSYFILEHKEDTLEKTIYGLILLPLMWQMVEIVINGARQSVQLFIFSKHYDEIATHINTELKRGCTVIDGIGWYSKSSQKIVIVIARRTEATSIFRLVRSIDPSAFVTKTNVMGVYGNGFDKLK
;
A
#
# COMPACT_ATOMS: atom_id res chain seq x y z
N MET A 1 14.72 -14.31 -38.28
CA MET A 1 14.36 -12.88 -38.36
C MET A 1 14.48 -12.30 -36.96
N ALA A 2 15.53 -11.52 -36.71
CA ALA A 2 15.92 -11.03 -35.38
C ALA A 2 14.94 -9.94 -34.90
N ILE A 3 14.01 -10.30 -34.00
CA ILE A 3 13.18 -9.34 -33.29
C ILE A 3 14.02 -8.73 -32.16
N SER A 4 14.69 -7.63 -32.51
CA SER A 4 15.15 -6.54 -31.63
C SER A 4 15.40 -6.85 -30.14
N ASP A 5 16.56 -7.42 -29.80
CA ASP A 5 17.05 -7.46 -28.40
C ASP A 5 17.07 -6.06 -27.76
N ASN A 6 17.31 -5.02 -28.56
CA ASN A 6 17.43 -3.64 -28.07
C ASN A 6 16.08 -3.04 -27.61
N ARG A 7 14.93 -3.46 -28.17
CA ARG A 7 13.60 -2.99 -27.73
C ARG A 7 13.13 -3.72 -26.47
N THR A 8 13.38 -5.03 -26.39
CA THR A 8 13.03 -5.85 -25.22
C THR A 8 13.82 -5.43 -23.97
N ILE A 9 15.13 -5.17 -24.11
CA ILE A 9 15.97 -4.66 -23.01
C ILE A 9 15.53 -3.27 -22.57
N LYS A 10 15.16 -2.37 -23.51
CA LYS A 10 14.67 -1.02 -23.19
C LYS A 10 13.32 -1.07 -22.46
N TYR A 11 12.43 -1.97 -22.84
CA TYR A 11 11.14 -2.18 -22.19
C TYR A 11 11.30 -2.72 -20.76
N LEU A 12 12.17 -3.71 -20.55
CA LEU A 12 12.49 -4.22 -19.22
C LEU A 12 13.15 -3.13 -18.34
N LYS A 13 14.11 -2.36 -18.87
CA LYS A 13 14.71 -1.22 -18.16
C LYS A 13 13.69 -0.15 -17.76
N SER A 14 12.71 0.14 -18.62
CA SER A 14 11.63 1.09 -18.32
C SER A 14 10.76 0.63 -17.15
N PHE A 15 10.54 -0.68 -17.01
CA PHE A 15 9.80 -1.25 -15.89
C PHE A 15 10.59 -1.10 -14.58
N TYR A 16 11.89 -1.44 -14.59
CA TYR A 16 12.77 -1.26 -13.43
C TYR A 16 12.88 0.20 -13.00
N LEU A 17 13.00 1.14 -13.94
CA LEU A 17 13.08 2.56 -13.63
C LEU A 17 11.79 3.07 -12.96
N ARG A 18 10.63 2.63 -13.45
CA ARG A 18 9.33 2.97 -12.84
C ARG A 18 9.22 2.40 -11.42
N ASP A 19 9.66 1.16 -11.20
CA ASP A 19 9.69 0.56 -9.85
C ASP A 19 10.56 1.39 -8.90
N TYR A 20 11.80 1.71 -9.29
CA TYR A 20 12.71 2.50 -8.44
C TYR A 20 12.21 3.92 -8.20
N LEU A 21 11.58 4.56 -9.19
CA LEU A 21 10.96 5.87 -9.01
C LEU A 21 9.77 5.81 -8.04
N THR A 22 8.94 4.76 -8.14
CA THR A 22 7.82 4.52 -7.22
C THR A 22 8.32 4.31 -5.80
N ILE A 23 9.37 3.51 -5.63
CA ILE A 23 10.06 3.32 -4.34
C ILE A 23 10.56 4.67 -3.82
N PHE A 24 11.30 5.43 -4.63
CA PHE A 24 11.86 6.72 -4.22
C PHE A 24 10.80 7.70 -3.72
N ILE A 25 9.71 7.87 -4.47
CA ILE A 25 8.57 8.72 -4.08
C ILE A 25 7.96 8.22 -2.76
N GLY A 26 7.81 6.90 -2.61
CA GLY A 26 7.31 6.31 -1.38
C GLY A 26 8.21 6.55 -0.17
N LEU A 27 9.53 6.46 -0.33
CA LEU A 27 10.51 6.73 0.73
C LEU A 27 10.52 8.20 1.14
N VAL A 28 10.40 9.13 0.18
CA VAL A 28 10.27 10.56 0.49
C VAL A 28 8.99 10.82 1.28
N ALA A 29 7.85 10.29 0.83
CA ALA A 29 6.58 10.45 1.55
C ALA A 29 6.65 9.88 2.98
N TYR A 30 7.24 8.70 3.15
CA TYR A 30 7.43 8.08 4.46
C TYR A 30 8.33 8.93 5.36
N ALA A 31 9.48 9.38 4.86
CA ALA A 31 10.41 10.20 5.63
C ALA A 31 9.79 11.54 6.04
N LEU A 32 8.99 12.17 5.17
CA LEU A 32 8.23 13.38 5.50
C LEU A 32 7.18 13.12 6.58
N GLY A 33 6.45 12.00 6.49
CA GLY A 33 5.49 11.58 7.51
C GLY A 33 6.15 11.45 8.88
N VAL A 34 7.27 10.72 8.94
CA VAL A 34 8.02 10.50 10.19
C VAL A 34 8.63 11.80 10.72
N THR A 35 9.50 12.45 9.94
CA THR A 35 10.30 13.59 10.43
C THR A 35 9.56 14.92 10.50
N GLY A 36 8.50 15.07 9.70
CA GLY A 36 7.67 16.27 9.70
C GLY A 36 6.53 16.20 10.73
N PHE A 37 5.85 15.07 10.87
CA PHE A 37 4.64 15.02 11.71
C PHE A 37 4.83 14.22 13.00
N LEU A 38 5.51 13.06 12.95
CA LEU A 38 5.60 12.19 14.12
C LEU A 38 6.71 12.58 15.09
N VAL A 39 7.89 12.91 14.58
CA VAL A 39 9.05 13.26 15.40
C VAL A 39 8.82 14.55 16.20
N PRO A 40 8.32 15.65 15.60
CA PRO A 40 8.03 16.88 16.38
C PRO A 40 7.00 16.66 17.49
N SER A 41 5.98 15.84 17.22
CA SER A 41 4.97 15.44 18.20
C SER A 41 5.45 14.36 19.19
N LYS A 42 6.68 13.85 19.08
CA LYS A 42 7.23 12.75 19.90
C LYS A 42 6.38 11.48 19.89
N ILE A 43 5.71 11.20 18.77
CA ILE A 43 4.85 10.02 18.61
C ILE A 43 5.70 8.87 18.08
N VAL A 44 5.48 7.68 18.64
CA VAL A 44 6.13 6.46 18.20
C VAL A 44 5.23 5.77 17.16
N THR A 45 5.78 5.53 15.97
CA THR A 45 5.14 4.69 14.95
C THR A 45 5.46 3.21 15.19
N GLY A 46 4.92 2.32 14.36
CA GLY A 46 5.27 0.91 14.32
C GLY A 46 6.60 0.60 13.62
N GLY A 47 6.92 -0.68 13.56
CA GLY A 47 8.05 -1.23 12.84
C GLY A 47 9.41 -0.84 13.40
N LEU A 48 10.45 -1.05 12.59
CA LEU A 48 11.81 -0.69 12.99
C LEU A 48 11.97 0.83 13.22
N ALA A 49 11.26 1.66 12.45
CA ALA A 49 11.25 3.10 12.69
C ALA A 49 10.76 3.43 14.10
N GLY A 50 9.68 2.77 14.56
CA GLY A 50 9.19 2.85 15.94
C GLY A 50 10.24 2.52 16.98
N VAL A 51 10.93 1.39 16.80
CA VAL A 51 12.05 0.98 17.67
C VAL A 51 13.15 2.05 17.70
N CYS A 52 13.51 2.59 16.54
CA CYS A 52 14.54 3.61 16.44
C CYS A 52 14.10 4.96 17.03
N LEU A 53 12.81 5.31 16.99
CA LEU A 53 12.25 6.47 17.68
C LEU A 53 12.28 6.30 19.20
N MET A 54 11.96 5.11 19.72
CA MET A 54 12.11 4.82 21.16
C MET A 54 13.56 4.99 21.62
N ILE A 55 14.51 4.46 20.84
CA ILE A 55 15.95 4.65 21.08
C ILE A 55 16.29 6.15 21.05
N ASN A 56 15.79 6.90 20.07
CA ASN A 56 16.04 8.34 19.98
C ASN A 56 15.49 9.10 21.18
N TYR A 57 14.25 8.82 21.60
CA TYR A 57 13.57 9.55 22.67
C TYR A 57 14.08 9.20 24.07
N LYS A 58 14.70 8.03 24.24
CA LYS A 58 15.26 7.55 25.52
C LYS A 58 16.76 7.77 25.64
N LEU A 59 17.53 7.51 24.57
CA LEU A 59 19.00 7.52 24.57
C LEU A 59 19.61 8.67 23.77
N GLY A 60 18.80 9.48 23.06
CA GLY A 60 19.29 10.59 22.25
C GLY A 60 20.02 10.20 20.96
N ILE A 61 20.11 8.89 20.65
CA ILE A 61 20.76 8.42 19.41
C ILE A 61 19.91 8.85 18.21
N LYS A 62 20.54 9.45 17.20
CA LYS A 62 19.86 9.94 15.98
C LYS A 62 19.10 8.79 15.30
N LEU A 63 17.83 9.05 14.95
CA LEU A 63 16.93 8.08 14.30
C LEU A 63 17.55 7.50 13.04
N ALA A 64 18.11 8.34 12.17
CA ALA A 64 18.72 7.89 10.91
C ALA A 64 19.88 6.91 11.13
N LEU A 65 20.68 7.14 12.18
CA LEU A 65 21.85 6.31 12.50
C LEU A 65 21.42 4.94 13.05
N SER A 66 20.54 4.92 14.04
CA SER A 66 20.02 3.66 14.60
C SER A 66 19.24 2.86 13.55
N TYR A 67 18.46 3.54 12.71
CA TYR A 67 17.71 2.91 11.63
C TYR A 67 18.61 2.23 10.62
N TRP A 68 19.70 2.88 10.17
CA TRP A 68 20.62 2.30 9.21
C TRP A 68 21.37 1.10 9.80
N ILE A 69 21.94 1.24 11.01
CA ILE A 69 22.73 0.17 11.65
C ILE A 69 21.87 -1.08 11.89
N ILE A 70 20.70 -0.91 12.52
CA ILE A 70 19.84 -2.06 12.86
C ILE A 70 19.32 -2.73 11.58
N ASN A 71 19.02 -1.96 10.54
CA ASN A 71 18.63 -2.53 9.26
C ASN A 71 19.72 -3.36 8.60
N ILE A 72 20.97 -2.92 8.62
CA ILE A 72 22.08 -3.71 8.06
C ILE A 72 22.20 -5.04 8.81
N ILE A 73 22.10 -5.03 10.14
CA ILE A 73 22.12 -6.26 10.96
C ILE A 73 20.94 -7.18 10.58
N LEU A 74 19.72 -6.66 10.54
CA LEU A 74 18.53 -7.44 10.20
C LEU A 74 18.57 -7.98 8.77
N LEU A 75 19.09 -7.18 7.82
CA LEU A 75 19.25 -7.61 6.43
C LEU A 75 20.25 -8.77 6.34
N LEU A 76 21.38 -8.70 7.06
CA LEU A 76 22.36 -9.78 7.12
C LEU A 76 21.77 -11.08 7.68
N ILE A 77 20.96 -10.99 8.74
CA ILE A 77 20.25 -12.14 9.32
C ILE A 77 19.22 -12.70 8.32
N GLY A 78 18.52 -11.83 7.60
CA GLY A 78 17.48 -12.19 6.63
C GLY A 78 17.98 -12.70 5.27
N LEU A 79 19.29 -12.61 4.98
CA LEU A 79 19.87 -12.98 3.68
C LEU A 79 19.51 -14.41 3.21
N LYS A 80 19.38 -15.35 4.15
CA LYS A 80 19.03 -16.75 3.83
C LYS A 80 17.53 -16.93 3.53
N ALA A 81 16.67 -16.05 4.04
CA ALA A 81 15.22 -16.20 3.95
C ALA A 81 14.63 -15.51 2.70
N VAL A 82 15.31 -14.50 2.15
CA VAL A 82 14.79 -13.68 1.04
C VAL A 82 15.68 -13.75 -0.22
N SER A 83 15.12 -13.40 -1.38
CA SER A 83 15.82 -13.48 -2.66
C SER A 83 16.89 -12.39 -2.81
N ARG A 84 17.94 -12.65 -3.60
CA ARG A 84 19.02 -11.68 -3.87
C ARG A 84 18.51 -10.35 -4.43
N GLN A 85 17.49 -10.41 -5.30
CA GLN A 85 16.89 -9.21 -5.89
C GLN A 85 16.16 -8.37 -4.83
N PHE A 86 15.44 -9.01 -3.91
CA PHE A 86 14.82 -8.32 -2.79
C PHE A 86 15.87 -7.68 -1.90
N THR A 87 16.93 -8.42 -1.53
CA THR A 87 18.03 -7.89 -0.70
C THR A 87 18.62 -6.62 -1.29
N TYR A 88 18.93 -6.60 -2.58
CA TYR A 88 19.50 -5.42 -3.24
C TYR A 88 18.54 -4.22 -3.22
N ARG A 89 17.26 -4.45 -3.58
CA ARG A 89 16.23 -3.40 -3.53
C ARG A 89 16.06 -2.84 -2.12
N THR A 90 16.03 -3.72 -1.12
CA THR A 90 15.88 -3.35 0.30
C THR A 90 17.10 -2.57 0.80
N LEU A 91 18.32 -2.96 0.42
CA LEU A 91 19.55 -2.24 0.79
C LEU A 91 19.55 -0.81 0.22
N VAL A 92 19.15 -0.65 -1.04
CA VAL A 92 18.99 0.67 -1.68
C VAL A 92 17.93 1.49 -0.95
N SER A 93 16.77 0.91 -0.66
CA SER A 93 15.69 1.58 0.08
C SER A 93 16.11 2.01 1.48
N ILE A 94 16.77 1.13 2.25
CA ILE A 94 17.29 1.43 3.59
C ILE A 94 18.24 2.64 3.52
N SER A 95 19.14 2.65 2.55
CA SER A 95 20.15 3.70 2.40
C SER A 95 19.51 5.05 2.04
N ILE A 96 18.60 5.05 1.07
CA ILE A 96 17.86 6.24 0.65
C ILE A 96 16.99 6.76 1.80
N LEU A 97 16.26 5.87 2.47
CA LEU A 97 15.38 6.27 3.56
C LEU A 97 16.16 6.82 4.75
N SER A 98 17.27 6.19 5.11
CA SER A 98 18.14 6.69 6.19
C SER A 98 18.69 8.08 5.86
N ALA A 99 19.06 8.33 4.60
CA ALA A 99 19.48 9.67 4.15
C ALA A 99 18.34 10.69 4.27
N PHE A 100 17.13 10.36 3.85
CA PHE A 100 15.98 11.27 4.00
C PHE A 100 15.57 11.49 5.45
N LEU A 101 15.65 10.46 6.30
CA LEU A 101 15.43 10.61 7.75
C LEU A 101 16.49 11.52 8.35
N TRP A 102 17.76 11.41 7.94
CA TRP A 102 18.82 12.31 8.40
C TRP A 102 18.54 13.75 8.00
N VAL A 103 18.26 13.99 6.72
CA VAL A 103 17.95 15.33 6.19
C VAL A 103 16.71 15.90 6.88
N GLY A 104 15.67 15.08 7.05
CA GLY A 104 14.45 15.44 7.76
C GLY A 104 14.72 15.82 9.21
N GLN A 105 15.53 15.05 9.94
CA GLN A 105 15.90 15.38 11.32
C GLN A 105 16.73 16.67 11.41
N LEU A 106 17.59 16.94 10.43
CA LEU A 106 18.48 18.10 10.44
C LEU A 106 17.75 19.40 10.09
N TYR A 107 16.81 19.36 9.15
CA TYR A 107 16.17 20.56 8.60
C TYR A 107 14.67 20.64 8.84
N LEU A 108 13.94 19.53 8.66
CA LEU A 108 12.47 19.54 8.68
C LEU A 108 11.91 19.50 10.12
N THR A 109 12.42 18.59 10.93
CA THR A 109 12.02 18.43 12.34
C THR A 109 12.17 19.72 13.15
N PRO A 110 13.32 20.44 13.16
CA PRO A 110 13.43 21.69 13.89
C PRO A 110 12.50 22.78 13.32
N TYR A 111 12.40 22.88 11.99
CA TYR A 111 11.52 23.86 11.34
C TYR A 111 10.05 23.67 11.72
N PHE A 112 9.54 22.45 11.71
CA PHE A 112 8.15 22.14 12.11
C PHE A 112 7.93 22.10 13.62
N ALA A 113 8.98 21.98 14.43
CA ALA A 113 8.88 22.19 15.86
C ALA A 113 8.65 23.67 16.20
N GLU A 114 9.31 24.59 15.48
CA GLU A 114 9.13 26.04 15.63
C GLU A 114 7.88 26.57 14.91
N HIS A 115 7.54 25.98 13.77
CA HIS A 115 6.40 26.36 12.93
C HIS A 115 5.50 25.14 12.69
N PRO A 116 4.69 24.74 13.68
CA PRO A 116 3.83 23.57 13.56
C PRO A 116 2.94 23.70 12.33
N PRO A 117 3.00 22.75 11.37
CA PRO A 117 2.19 22.83 10.16
C PRO A 117 0.70 22.67 10.47
N LEU A 118 0.36 22.09 11.63
CA LEU A 118 -0.99 21.75 12.07
C LEU A 118 -1.13 22.02 13.57
N SER A 119 -2.36 22.33 13.99
CA SER A 119 -2.69 22.52 15.40
C SER A 119 -2.97 21.17 16.08
N GLY A 120 -2.06 20.75 16.97
CA GLY A 120 -2.25 19.61 17.87
C GLY A 120 -1.81 18.25 17.30
N ASP A 121 -1.49 17.34 18.21
CA ASP A 121 -0.89 16.04 17.90
C ASP A 121 -1.82 15.12 17.11
N PHE A 122 -3.12 15.21 17.32
CA PHE A 122 -4.10 14.38 16.61
C PHE A 122 -4.05 14.58 15.10
N LEU A 123 -3.91 15.82 14.63
CA LEU A 123 -3.84 16.10 13.18
C LEU A 123 -2.48 15.67 12.60
N ASN A 124 -1.40 15.77 13.40
CA ASN A 124 -0.09 15.23 13.05
C ASN A 124 -0.12 13.70 12.94
N VAL A 125 -0.86 13.00 13.81
CA VAL A 125 -1.09 11.54 13.71
C VAL A 125 -1.76 11.18 12.40
N ILE A 126 -2.81 11.90 12.01
CA ILE A 126 -3.54 11.64 10.77
C ILE A 126 -2.62 11.86 9.56
N MET A 127 -1.93 13.00 9.49
CA MET A 127 -1.04 13.30 8.37
C MET A 127 0.17 12.37 8.31
N GLY A 128 0.79 12.09 9.46
CA GLY A 128 1.88 11.14 9.58
C GLY A 128 1.44 9.74 9.15
N GLY A 129 0.29 9.25 9.62
CA GLY A 129 -0.27 7.97 9.23
C GLY A 129 -0.57 7.87 7.73
N LEU A 130 -1.17 8.92 7.14
CA LEU A 130 -1.48 8.97 5.71
C LEU A 130 -0.20 8.94 4.85
N LEU A 131 0.78 9.78 5.18
CA LEU A 131 2.05 9.86 4.44
C LEU A 131 2.90 8.60 4.61
N CYS A 132 3.05 8.11 5.85
CA CYS A 132 3.77 6.87 6.12
C CYS A 132 3.10 5.68 5.42
N GLY A 133 1.77 5.55 5.52
CA GLY A 133 1.05 4.43 4.96
C GLY A 133 1.05 4.44 3.43
N THR A 134 0.87 5.61 2.82
CA THR A 134 0.99 5.77 1.36
C THR A 134 2.42 5.47 0.91
N GLY A 135 3.42 5.98 1.63
CA GLY A 135 4.83 5.76 1.34
C GLY A 135 5.21 4.28 1.37
N LEU A 136 4.86 3.58 2.44
CA LEU A 136 5.05 2.12 2.57
C LEU A 136 4.30 1.36 1.47
N GLY A 137 3.04 1.72 1.20
CA GLY A 137 2.25 1.10 0.16
C GLY A 137 2.90 1.22 -1.23
N LEU A 138 3.46 2.39 -1.57
CA LEU A 138 4.18 2.60 -2.83
C LEU A 138 5.43 1.72 -2.90
N VAL A 139 6.23 1.69 -1.84
CA VAL A 139 7.43 0.85 -1.75
C VAL A 139 7.09 -0.64 -1.92
N TYR A 140 6.09 -1.13 -1.21
CA TYR A 140 5.67 -2.54 -1.28
C TYR A 140 5.03 -2.89 -2.63
N SER A 141 4.27 -1.97 -3.25
CA SER A 141 3.66 -2.21 -4.57
C SER A 141 4.70 -2.44 -5.67
N ALA A 142 5.91 -1.90 -5.50
CA ALA A 142 7.06 -2.10 -6.38
C ALA A 142 7.98 -3.25 -5.91
N ASN A 143 7.52 -4.13 -5.00
CA ASN A 143 8.33 -5.19 -4.37
C ASN A 143 9.62 -4.67 -3.70
N GLY A 144 9.59 -3.43 -3.22
CA GLY A 144 10.61 -2.89 -2.33
C GLY A 144 10.26 -3.16 -0.86
N SER A 145 11.20 -2.85 0.03
CA SER A 145 10.99 -2.87 1.48
C SER A 145 11.81 -1.75 2.10
N THR A 146 11.34 -1.22 3.24
CA THR A 146 12.12 -0.26 4.05
C THR A 146 13.10 -0.96 4.98
N GLY A 147 13.07 -2.29 5.03
CA GLY A 147 13.87 -3.13 5.91
C GLY A 147 13.16 -3.39 7.24
N GLY A 148 13.92 -3.83 8.24
CA GLY A 148 13.40 -3.98 9.59
C GLY A 148 12.36 -5.08 9.72
N THR A 149 11.22 -4.73 10.32
CA THR A 149 10.06 -5.63 10.51
C THR A 149 9.45 -6.07 9.18
N ASP A 150 9.60 -5.28 8.11
CA ASP A 150 9.13 -5.63 6.76
C ASP A 150 9.70 -6.96 6.28
N ILE A 151 10.96 -7.25 6.60
CA ILE A 151 11.65 -8.47 6.19
C ILE A 151 10.88 -9.69 6.72
N ILE A 152 10.42 -9.62 7.98
CA ILE A 152 9.60 -10.66 8.60
C ILE A 152 8.26 -10.77 7.87
N GLY A 153 7.61 -9.64 7.59
CA GLY A 153 6.34 -9.61 6.84
C GLY A 153 6.45 -10.30 5.47
N PHE A 154 7.47 -9.96 4.68
CA PHE A 154 7.72 -10.57 3.37
C PHE A 154 8.04 -12.07 3.48
N VAL A 155 8.78 -12.49 4.50
CA VAL A 155 9.03 -13.92 4.75
C VAL A 155 7.73 -14.65 5.07
N VAL A 156 6.89 -14.11 5.97
CA VAL A 156 5.62 -14.75 6.35
C VAL A 156 4.67 -14.84 5.17
N THR A 157 4.51 -13.77 4.37
CA THR A 157 3.65 -13.78 3.17
C THR A 157 4.08 -14.77 2.09
N LYS A 158 5.33 -15.24 2.11
CA LYS A 158 5.80 -16.31 1.23
C LYS A 158 5.17 -17.68 1.56
N TYR A 159 4.87 -17.91 2.84
CA TYR A 159 4.35 -19.19 3.34
C TYR A 159 2.85 -19.13 3.68
N TYR A 160 2.30 -17.95 3.97
CA TYR A 160 0.92 -17.76 4.37
C TYR A 160 0.20 -16.74 3.47
N SER A 161 -1.06 -17.03 3.12
CA SER A 161 -1.91 -16.16 2.29
C SER A 161 -2.57 -15.04 3.11
N ILE A 162 -1.79 -14.32 3.92
CA ILE A 162 -2.24 -13.16 4.73
C ILE A 162 -1.65 -11.90 4.10
N SER A 163 -2.38 -10.77 4.14
CA SER A 163 -1.83 -9.51 3.61
C SER A 163 -0.67 -9.02 4.50
N ILE A 164 0.38 -8.49 3.86
CA ILE A 164 1.54 -7.93 4.56
C ILE A 164 1.13 -6.85 5.57
N ALA A 165 0.10 -6.06 5.23
CA ALA A 165 -0.43 -5.01 6.10
C ALA A 165 -0.99 -5.55 7.42
N ARG A 166 -1.69 -6.70 7.40
CA ARG A 166 -2.21 -7.31 8.64
C ARG A 166 -1.10 -7.89 9.51
N ILE A 167 -0.11 -8.54 8.90
CA ILE A 167 1.03 -9.11 9.64
C ILE A 167 1.78 -8.00 10.36
N LEU A 168 2.11 -6.93 9.64
CA LEU A 168 2.89 -5.82 10.20
C LEU A 168 2.06 -4.97 11.17
N LEU A 169 0.74 -4.83 11.00
CA LEU A 169 -0.12 -4.20 12.00
C LEU A 169 0.01 -4.86 13.38
N VAL A 170 0.00 -6.19 13.45
CA VAL A 170 0.12 -6.90 14.74
C VAL A 170 1.50 -6.66 15.37
N VAL A 171 2.57 -6.78 14.57
CA VAL A 171 3.94 -6.52 15.02
C VAL A 171 4.08 -5.09 15.54
N ASP A 172 3.51 -4.13 14.82
CA ASP A 172 3.57 -2.72 15.14
C ASP A 172 2.80 -2.37 16.41
N VAL A 173 1.64 -2.99 16.63
CA VAL A 173 0.87 -2.82 17.87
C VAL A 173 1.71 -3.26 19.07
N CYS A 174 2.41 -4.39 18.97
CA CYS A 174 3.33 -4.83 20.03
C CYS A 174 4.45 -3.82 20.27
N ILE A 175 5.04 -3.25 19.21
CA ILE A 175 6.09 -2.23 19.30
C ILE A 175 5.56 -0.96 19.98
N VAL A 176 4.41 -0.45 19.56
CA VAL A 176 3.83 0.77 20.14
C VAL A 176 3.43 0.56 21.59
N ILE A 177 2.83 -0.59 21.95
CA ILE A 177 2.53 -0.92 23.36
C ILE A 177 3.82 -0.98 24.18
N SER A 178 4.90 -1.56 23.65
CA SER A 178 6.19 -1.59 24.37
C SER A 178 6.76 -0.19 24.62
N SER A 179 6.40 0.79 23.79
CA SER A 179 6.85 2.18 23.94
C SER A 179 6.35 2.83 25.23
N TYR A 180 5.15 2.45 25.70
CA TYR A 180 4.63 2.91 26.98
C TYR A 180 5.60 2.56 28.12
N PHE A 181 5.91 1.26 28.27
CA PHE A 181 6.80 0.77 29.33
C PHE A 181 8.24 1.29 29.20
N ILE A 182 8.72 1.49 27.96
CA ILE A 182 10.10 1.95 27.72
C ILE A 182 10.26 3.44 28.01
N LEU A 183 9.23 4.25 27.75
CA LEU A 183 9.23 5.71 27.80
C LEU A 183 8.52 6.31 29.03
N GLU A 184 8.02 5.47 29.95
CA GLU A 184 7.20 5.74 31.16
C GLU A 184 7.53 7.01 31.97
N HIS A 185 8.71 7.60 31.82
CA HIS A 185 9.19 8.75 32.60
C HIS A 185 8.77 10.12 32.03
N LYS A 186 7.76 10.19 31.14
CA LYS A 186 7.22 11.45 30.59
C LYS A 186 5.74 11.56 30.88
N GLU A 187 5.29 12.74 31.32
CA GLU A 187 3.90 13.03 31.73
C GLU A 187 2.86 12.70 30.64
N ASP A 188 3.26 12.74 29.36
CA ASP A 188 2.36 12.48 28.22
C ASP A 188 2.50 11.08 27.59
N THR A 189 3.23 10.16 28.22
CA THR A 189 3.59 8.87 27.58
C THR A 189 2.37 8.05 27.18
N LEU A 190 1.33 8.04 28.01
CA LEU A 190 0.07 7.34 27.71
C LEU A 190 -0.61 7.95 26.48
N GLU A 191 -0.74 9.27 26.43
CA GLU A 191 -1.38 9.98 25.32
C GLU A 191 -0.62 9.75 24.01
N LYS A 192 0.72 9.87 24.01
CA LYS A 192 1.55 9.61 22.83
C LYS A 192 1.46 8.15 22.37
N THR A 193 1.32 7.20 23.29
CA THR A 193 1.12 5.78 22.97
C THR A 193 -0.24 5.56 22.31
N ILE A 194 -1.31 6.15 22.84
CA ILE A 194 -2.66 6.08 22.26
C ILE A 194 -2.66 6.69 20.85
N TYR A 195 -2.00 7.82 20.66
CA TYR A 195 -1.82 8.40 19.34
C TYR A 195 -1.08 7.47 18.37
N GLY A 196 -0.03 6.79 18.84
CA GLY A 196 0.64 5.74 18.07
C GLY A 196 -0.32 4.60 17.70
N LEU A 197 -1.16 4.15 18.63
CA LEU A 197 -2.16 3.09 18.35
C LEU A 197 -3.24 3.52 17.36
N ILE A 198 -3.65 4.81 17.37
CA ILE A 198 -4.57 5.38 16.38
C ILE A 198 -3.89 5.50 15.00
N LEU A 199 -2.59 5.83 14.98
CA LEU A 199 -1.81 5.93 13.74
C LEU A 199 -1.76 4.61 12.97
N LEU A 200 -1.62 3.47 13.66
CA LEU A 200 -1.36 2.19 13.01
C LEU A 200 -2.47 1.73 12.06
N PRO A 201 -3.77 1.69 12.44
CA PRO A 201 -4.84 1.35 11.52
C PRO A 201 -4.91 2.29 10.31
N LEU A 202 -4.71 3.60 10.52
CA LEU A 202 -4.71 4.59 9.43
C LEU A 202 -3.58 4.29 8.43
N MET A 203 -2.36 4.09 8.95
CA MET A 203 -1.18 3.78 8.15
C MET A 203 -1.35 2.49 7.35
N TRP A 204 -1.75 1.39 8.02
CA TRP A 204 -1.88 0.08 7.38
C TRP A 204 -3.07 -0.01 6.43
N GLN A 205 -4.15 0.74 6.68
CA GLN A 205 -5.24 0.87 5.73
C GLN A 205 -4.78 1.60 4.45
N MET A 206 -3.96 2.64 4.55
CA MET A 206 -3.39 3.30 3.37
C MET A 206 -2.46 2.36 2.59
N VAL A 207 -1.64 1.55 3.28
CA VAL A 207 -0.82 0.52 2.63
C VAL A 207 -1.69 -0.43 1.81
N GLU A 208 -2.77 -0.94 2.40
CA GLU A 208 -3.71 -1.85 1.74
C GLU A 208 -4.37 -1.20 0.51
N ILE A 209 -4.79 0.06 0.63
CA ILE A 209 -5.38 0.83 -0.48
C ILE A 209 -4.36 1.02 -1.61
N VAL A 210 -3.11 1.34 -1.32
CA VAL A 210 -2.10 1.57 -2.36
C VAL A 210 -1.69 0.26 -3.05
N ILE A 211 -1.46 -0.82 -2.30
CA ILE A 211 -1.05 -2.10 -2.87
C ILE A 211 -2.18 -2.73 -3.69
N ASN A 212 -3.39 -2.79 -3.11
CA ASN A 212 -4.50 -3.55 -3.67
C ASN A 212 -5.52 -2.69 -4.41
N GLY A 213 -5.52 -1.36 -4.28
CA GLY A 213 -6.55 -0.48 -4.84
C GLY A 213 -6.70 -0.57 -6.36
N ALA A 214 -5.60 -0.75 -7.10
CA ALA A 214 -5.63 -0.94 -8.55
C ALA A 214 -5.87 -2.40 -8.98
N ARG A 215 -5.54 -3.39 -8.12
CA ARG A 215 -5.71 -4.82 -8.40
C ARG A 215 -7.07 -5.36 -7.99
N GLN A 216 -7.83 -4.63 -7.18
CA GLN A 216 -9.17 -5.00 -6.77
C GLN A 216 -10.05 -5.26 -8.01
N SER A 217 -10.63 -6.44 -8.06
CA SER A 217 -11.61 -6.80 -9.08
C SER A 217 -13.00 -6.34 -8.63
N VAL A 218 -13.85 -6.08 -9.61
CA VAL A 218 -15.26 -5.77 -9.39
C VAL A 218 -16.10 -6.71 -10.24
N GLN A 219 -17.27 -7.05 -9.71
CA GLN A 219 -18.31 -7.75 -10.42
C GLN A 219 -19.39 -6.73 -10.76
N LEU A 220 -19.76 -6.71 -12.03
CA LEU A 220 -20.84 -5.90 -12.56
C LEU A 220 -22.00 -6.80 -12.95
N PHE A 221 -23.20 -6.48 -12.49
CA PHE A 221 -24.43 -6.98 -13.09
C PHE A 221 -25.04 -5.85 -13.91
N ILE A 222 -25.25 -6.08 -15.20
CA ILE A 222 -25.83 -5.12 -16.13
C ILE A 222 -27.20 -5.65 -16.56
N PHE A 223 -28.24 -4.87 -16.27
CA PHE A 223 -29.62 -5.14 -16.60
C PHE A 223 -30.02 -4.16 -17.71
N SER A 224 -30.27 -4.69 -18.91
CA SER A 224 -30.61 -3.90 -20.10
C SER A 224 -31.41 -4.73 -21.10
N LYS A 225 -32.22 -4.07 -21.92
CA LYS A 225 -32.86 -4.70 -23.08
C LYS A 225 -31.87 -4.95 -24.23
N HIS A 226 -30.79 -4.17 -24.30
CA HIS A 226 -29.73 -4.23 -25.31
C HIS A 226 -28.54 -5.08 -24.84
N TYR A 227 -28.82 -6.16 -24.10
CA TYR A 227 -27.80 -6.99 -23.43
C TYR A 227 -26.82 -7.66 -24.41
N ASP A 228 -27.29 -7.99 -25.62
CA ASP A 228 -26.56 -8.63 -26.69
C ASP A 228 -25.51 -7.69 -27.30
N GLU A 229 -25.92 -6.46 -27.61
CA GLU A 229 -25.02 -5.40 -28.09
C GLU A 229 -23.97 -5.08 -27.03
N ILE A 230 -24.40 -4.88 -25.78
CA ILE A 230 -23.50 -4.63 -24.64
C ILE A 230 -22.49 -5.77 -24.49
N ALA A 231 -22.93 -7.03 -24.46
CA ALA A 231 -22.03 -8.18 -24.32
C ALA A 231 -21.03 -8.28 -25.48
N THR A 232 -21.47 -7.98 -26.70
CA THR A 232 -20.63 -7.99 -27.90
C THR A 232 -19.52 -6.95 -27.83
N HIS A 233 -19.84 -5.71 -27.47
CA HIS A 233 -18.86 -4.63 -27.35
C HIS A 233 -17.90 -4.82 -26.16
N ILE A 234 -18.38 -5.37 -25.04
CA ILE A 234 -17.50 -5.72 -23.90
C ILE A 234 -16.45 -6.77 -24.32
N ASN A 235 -16.84 -7.77 -25.10
CA ASN A 235 -15.94 -8.82 -25.55
C ASN A 235 -14.97 -8.35 -26.64
N THR A 236 -15.45 -7.55 -27.59
CA THR A 236 -14.66 -7.14 -28.76
C THR A 236 -13.76 -5.92 -28.50
N GLU A 237 -14.31 -4.84 -27.93
CA GLU A 237 -13.58 -3.59 -27.71
C GLU A 237 -12.74 -3.62 -26.44
N LEU A 238 -13.34 -4.09 -25.34
CA LEU A 238 -12.69 -4.12 -24.04
C LEU A 238 -11.90 -5.42 -23.79
N LYS A 239 -12.01 -6.40 -24.70
CA LYS A 239 -11.35 -7.71 -24.62
C LYS A 239 -11.58 -8.41 -23.29
N ARG A 240 -12.79 -8.25 -22.73
CA ARG A 240 -13.19 -8.80 -21.44
C ARG A 240 -14.29 -9.84 -21.61
N GLY A 241 -14.12 -10.99 -20.97
CA GLY A 241 -15.16 -12.01 -20.93
C GLY A 241 -16.36 -11.56 -20.10
N CYS A 242 -17.56 -11.95 -20.55
CA CYS A 242 -18.81 -11.75 -19.84
C CYS A 242 -19.70 -12.99 -19.97
N THR A 243 -20.60 -13.18 -19.01
CA THR A 243 -21.59 -14.28 -19.00
C THR A 243 -22.98 -13.69 -18.97
N VAL A 244 -23.90 -14.23 -19.78
CA VAL A 244 -25.32 -13.83 -19.75
C VAL A 244 -26.09 -14.82 -18.88
N ILE A 245 -26.88 -14.29 -17.94
CA ILE A 245 -27.80 -15.06 -17.11
C ILE A 245 -29.24 -14.71 -17.48
N ASP A 246 -30.07 -15.76 -17.52
CA ASP A 246 -31.51 -15.64 -17.72
C ASP A 246 -32.21 -15.43 -16.38
N GLY A 247 -33.04 -14.40 -16.29
CA GLY A 247 -33.83 -14.07 -15.12
C GLY A 247 -35.27 -13.71 -15.47
N ILE A 248 -36.10 -13.57 -14.44
CA ILE A 248 -37.48 -13.10 -14.54
C ILE A 248 -37.65 -11.95 -13.56
N GLY A 249 -38.14 -10.81 -14.06
CA GLY A 249 -38.45 -9.67 -13.21
C GLY A 249 -39.63 -9.99 -12.31
N TRP A 250 -39.46 -9.84 -10.99
CA TRP A 250 -40.55 -10.18 -10.09
C TRP A 250 -41.77 -9.25 -10.22
N TYR A 251 -41.53 -7.95 -10.45
CA TYR A 251 -42.62 -6.98 -10.65
C TYR A 251 -43.21 -7.08 -12.06
N SER A 252 -42.36 -7.05 -13.09
CA SER A 252 -42.82 -7.08 -14.49
C SER A 252 -43.30 -8.45 -14.95
N LYS A 253 -42.94 -9.52 -14.24
CA LYS A 253 -43.12 -10.94 -14.63
C LYS A 253 -42.51 -11.29 -16.00
N SER A 254 -41.65 -10.42 -16.54
CA SER A 254 -41.07 -10.58 -17.86
C SER A 254 -39.71 -11.27 -17.78
N SER A 255 -39.39 -12.08 -18.78
CA SER A 255 -38.02 -12.57 -18.98
C SER A 255 -37.07 -11.39 -19.17
N GLN A 256 -35.89 -11.48 -18.59
CA GLN A 256 -34.85 -10.47 -18.66
C GLN A 256 -33.48 -11.12 -18.61
N LYS A 257 -32.53 -10.56 -19.35
CA LYS A 257 -31.17 -11.06 -19.47
C LYS A 257 -30.24 -10.14 -18.67
N ILE A 258 -29.31 -10.74 -17.94
CA ILE A 258 -28.39 -10.03 -17.06
C ILE A 258 -26.97 -10.34 -17.52
N VAL A 259 -26.19 -9.32 -17.87
CA VAL A 259 -24.78 -9.49 -18.23
C VAL A 259 -23.93 -9.39 -16.96
N ILE A 260 -23.18 -10.46 -16.67
CA ILE A 260 -22.19 -10.52 -15.61
C ILE A 260 -20.82 -10.25 -16.20
N VAL A 261 -20.12 -9.28 -15.63
CA VAL A 261 -18.73 -8.99 -15.99
C VAL A 261 -17.88 -8.97 -14.74
N ILE A 262 -16.79 -9.72 -14.76
CA ILE A 262 -15.72 -9.59 -13.78
C ILE A 262 -14.56 -8.86 -14.46
N ALA A 263 -14.16 -7.73 -13.89
CA ALA A 263 -13.11 -6.87 -14.43
C ALA A 263 -12.26 -6.27 -13.31
N ARG A 264 -11.07 -5.77 -13.63
CA ARG A 264 -10.30 -4.95 -12.68
C ARG A 264 -11.05 -3.63 -12.47
N ARG A 265 -10.91 -3.04 -11.27
CA ARG A 265 -11.59 -1.78 -10.92
C ARG A 265 -11.29 -0.65 -11.92
N THR A 266 -10.09 -0.62 -12.49
CA THR A 266 -9.66 0.35 -13.51
C THR A 266 -10.42 0.19 -14.83
N GLU A 267 -10.76 -1.03 -15.22
CA GLU A 267 -11.50 -1.36 -16.45
C GLU A 267 -13.00 -1.04 -16.30
N ALA A 268 -13.53 -1.08 -15.08
CA ALA A 268 -14.95 -0.86 -14.80
C ALA A 268 -15.47 0.48 -15.33
N THR A 269 -14.66 1.55 -15.26
CA THR A 269 -15.05 2.88 -15.76
C THR A 269 -15.33 2.86 -17.26
N SER A 270 -14.52 2.13 -18.04
CA SER A 270 -14.73 1.98 -19.49
C SER A 270 -16.00 1.18 -19.79
N ILE A 271 -16.25 0.11 -19.01
CA ILE A 271 -17.48 -0.68 -19.12
C ILE A 271 -18.72 0.19 -18.85
N PHE A 272 -18.70 1.02 -17.80
CA PHE A 272 -19.81 1.93 -17.51
C PHE A 272 -20.08 2.92 -18.63
N ARG A 273 -19.02 3.48 -19.23
CA ARG A 273 -19.15 4.42 -20.36
C ARG A 273 -19.77 3.74 -21.58
N LEU A 274 -19.32 2.53 -21.89
CA LEU A 274 -19.85 1.71 -22.98
C LEU A 274 -21.33 1.37 -22.77
N VAL A 275 -21.68 0.87 -21.58
CA VAL A 275 -23.08 0.54 -21.25
C VAL A 275 -23.96 1.77 -21.38
N ARG A 276 -23.53 2.91 -20.85
CA ARG A 276 -24.29 4.16 -20.91
C ARG A 276 -24.43 4.71 -22.33
N SER A 277 -23.46 4.49 -23.21
CA SER A 277 -23.55 4.93 -24.61
C SER A 277 -24.53 4.08 -25.42
N ILE A 278 -24.68 2.79 -25.08
CA ILE A 278 -25.61 1.87 -25.77
C ILE A 278 -27.02 2.02 -25.18
N ASP A 279 -27.15 1.93 -23.86
CA ASP A 279 -28.44 2.03 -23.17
C ASP A 279 -28.34 2.99 -21.98
N PRO A 280 -28.76 4.26 -22.15
CA PRO A 280 -28.83 5.23 -21.06
C PRO A 280 -29.78 4.85 -19.92
N SER A 281 -30.72 3.93 -20.15
CA SER A 281 -31.67 3.43 -19.17
C SER A 281 -31.22 2.14 -18.48
N ALA A 282 -30.04 1.61 -18.83
CA ALA A 282 -29.50 0.40 -18.22
C ALA A 282 -29.28 0.57 -16.71
N PHE A 283 -29.66 -0.46 -15.96
CA PHE A 283 -29.41 -0.54 -14.54
C PHE A 283 -28.16 -1.39 -14.29
N VAL A 284 -27.18 -0.88 -13.56
CA VAL A 284 -25.91 -1.57 -13.31
C VAL A 284 -25.59 -1.59 -11.84
N THR A 285 -25.32 -2.77 -11.28
CA THR A 285 -24.80 -2.90 -9.91
C THR A 285 -23.32 -3.25 -9.94
N LYS A 286 -22.58 -2.76 -8.94
CA LYS A 286 -21.14 -2.97 -8.81
C LYS A 286 -20.80 -3.48 -7.42
N THR A 287 -20.14 -4.63 -7.37
CA THR A 287 -19.70 -5.25 -6.13
C THR A 287 -18.19 -5.42 -6.14
N ASN A 288 -17.52 -5.10 -5.03
CA ASN A 288 -16.09 -5.40 -4.88
C ASN A 288 -15.91 -6.91 -4.69
N VAL A 289 -15.00 -7.51 -5.45
CA VAL A 289 -14.68 -8.94 -5.35
C VAL A 289 -13.35 -9.10 -4.64
N MET A 290 -13.33 -9.86 -3.54
CA MET A 290 -12.12 -10.04 -2.73
C MET A 290 -11.02 -10.84 -3.43
N GLY A 291 -11.38 -11.74 -4.35
CA GLY A 291 -10.43 -12.53 -5.12
C GLY A 291 -11.09 -13.14 -6.35
N VAL A 292 -10.36 -13.14 -7.46
CA VAL A 292 -10.78 -13.77 -8.72
C VAL A 292 -9.58 -14.53 -9.26
N TYR A 293 -9.79 -15.77 -9.67
CA TYR A 293 -8.72 -16.67 -10.07
C TYR A 293 -9.01 -17.28 -11.45
N GLY A 294 -7.97 -17.42 -12.27
CA GLY A 294 -8.06 -17.96 -13.64
C GLY A 294 -8.45 -16.95 -14.71
N ASN A 295 -8.46 -17.36 -15.99
CA ASN A 295 -8.99 -16.62 -17.15
C ASN A 295 -8.66 -15.12 -17.20
N GLY A 296 -7.37 -14.78 -17.14
CA GLY A 296 -6.89 -13.39 -17.18
C GLY A 296 -6.84 -12.68 -15.81
N PHE A 297 -7.03 -13.42 -14.72
CA PHE A 297 -6.77 -12.99 -13.34
C PHE A 297 -5.62 -13.78 -12.69
N ASP A 298 -5.48 -13.67 -11.38
CA ASP A 298 -4.43 -14.33 -10.61
C ASP A 298 -4.60 -15.86 -10.68
N LYS A 299 -3.52 -16.65 -10.56
CA LYS A 299 -3.63 -18.11 -10.66
C LYS A 299 -4.34 -18.69 -9.44
N LEU A 300 -5.18 -19.71 -9.63
CA LEU A 300 -5.63 -20.58 -8.54
C LEU A 300 -4.37 -21.21 -7.90
N LYS A 301 -4.26 -21.11 -6.57
CA LYS A 301 -3.19 -21.74 -5.79
C LYS A 301 -3.64 -23.09 -5.26
#